data_AF-A0A2E0XUE9-F1
#
_entry.id   AF-A0A2E0XUE9-F1
#
_cell.length_a   1.000
_cell.length_b   1.000
_cell.length_c   1.000
_cell.angle_alpha   90.00
_cell.angle_beta   90.00
_cell.angle_gamma   90.00
#
_symmetry.space_group_name_H-M   'P 1'
#
loop_
_entity.id
_entity.type
_entity.pdbx_description
1 polymer ?
#
loop_
_entity_poly.entity_id
_entity_poly.type
_entity_poly.pdbx_seq_one_letter_code
_entity_poly.pdbx_strand_id
1 'polypeptide(L)'
;MKRLIIIILFISSCSSSEKKENQIKSEPIPTSINSFFDSKPIMISIDSTQISSIEKWNQFISFSEKFIDLMDKEINHKSKIKSLTVDIKKITKGSIPDEFKTPPIIGRLRVLQTFMQKIDSYLLNQENLDEYKKDINSLLESYNALIYQINLRAQEIN
;
A
#
# COMPACT_ATOMS: atom_id res chain seq x y z
N MET A 1 71.48 -6.55 -38.00
CA MET A 1 71.60 -6.90 -36.56
C MET A 1 70.54 -6.14 -35.79
N LYS A 2 69.72 -6.90 -35.05
CA LYS A 2 68.52 -6.47 -34.33
C LYS A 2 68.88 -5.45 -33.23
N ARG A 3 68.18 -4.33 -33.16
CA ARG A 3 68.02 -3.56 -31.93
C ARG A 3 66.52 -3.47 -31.63
N LEU A 4 66.06 -4.39 -30.79
CA LEU A 4 64.81 -4.28 -30.04
C LEU A 4 64.89 -2.99 -29.21
N ILE A 5 63.94 -2.08 -29.36
CA ILE A 5 63.73 -0.99 -28.40
C ILE A 5 62.41 -1.26 -27.69
N ILE A 6 62.54 -1.25 -26.37
CA ILE A 6 61.62 -1.72 -25.34
C ILE A 6 60.46 -0.75 -25.18
N ILE A 7 59.25 -1.30 -25.11
CA ILE A 7 58.03 -0.63 -24.66
C ILE A 7 58.14 -0.39 -23.15
N ILE A 8 58.02 0.86 -22.70
CA ILE A 8 57.73 1.17 -21.30
C ILE A 8 56.30 1.70 -21.24
N LEU A 9 55.42 0.83 -20.74
CA LEU A 9 54.06 1.15 -20.30
C LEU A 9 54.16 2.04 -19.06
N PHE A 10 53.63 3.27 -19.13
CA PHE A 10 53.37 4.07 -17.94
C PHE A 10 52.18 3.47 -17.18
N ILE A 11 52.53 2.75 -16.12
CA ILE A 11 51.68 2.23 -15.06
C ILE A 11 50.98 3.38 -14.31
N SER A 12 49.66 3.41 -14.44
CA SER A 12 48.64 3.64 -13.39
C SER A 12 49.02 4.53 -12.20
N SER A 13 48.45 5.75 -12.17
CA SER A 13 48.11 6.44 -10.92
C SER A 13 46.59 6.50 -10.80
N CYS A 14 46.00 5.43 -10.26
CA CYS A 14 44.69 5.51 -9.63
C CYS A 14 44.96 6.02 -8.22
N SER A 15 44.74 7.32 -7.97
CA SER A 15 44.65 7.79 -6.60
C SER A 15 43.41 7.12 -6.00
N SER A 16 43.61 6.14 -5.14
CA SER A 16 42.56 5.67 -4.24
C SER A 16 42.26 6.82 -3.27
N SER A 17 41.39 7.73 -3.70
CA SER A 17 40.61 8.48 -2.73
C SER A 17 39.77 7.42 -2.02
N GLU A 18 40.22 6.99 -0.85
CA GLU A 18 39.34 6.38 0.13
C GLU A 18 38.24 7.41 0.36
N LYS A 19 37.14 7.26 -0.39
CA LYS A 19 35.87 7.84 0.01
C LYS A 19 35.63 7.20 1.36
N LYS A 20 35.84 7.97 2.43
CA LYS A 20 35.22 7.69 3.72
C LYS A 20 33.73 7.66 3.44
N GLU A 21 33.25 6.48 3.08
CA GLU A 21 31.85 6.15 3.05
C GLU A 21 31.45 6.26 4.52
N ASN A 22 30.99 7.46 4.90
CA ASN A 22 30.19 7.61 6.10
C ASN A 22 29.01 6.66 5.86
N GLN A 23 29.13 5.43 6.35
CA GLN A 23 28.02 4.51 6.47
C GLN A 23 27.07 5.14 7.48
N ILE A 24 26.27 6.10 7.01
CA ILE A 24 25.05 6.52 7.68
C ILE A 24 24.25 5.22 7.72
N LYS A 25 24.22 4.56 8.88
CA LYS A 25 23.36 3.41 9.11
C LYS A 25 21.94 3.93 8.93
N SER A 26 21.38 3.78 7.73
CA SER A 26 19.98 4.10 7.50
C SER A 26 19.15 3.17 8.36
N GLU A 27 18.20 3.73 9.11
CA GLU A 27 17.28 2.91 9.88
C GLU A 27 16.55 1.91 8.97
N PRO A 28 16.29 0.68 9.43
CA PRO A 28 15.57 -0.30 8.63
C PRO A 28 14.13 0.18 8.40
N ILE A 29 13.60 -0.04 7.20
CA ILE A 29 12.21 0.28 6.90
C ILE A 29 11.29 -0.68 7.67
N PRO A 30 10.31 -0.18 8.42
CA PRO A 30 9.39 -1.03 9.17
C PRO A 30 8.59 -1.98 8.27
N THR A 31 8.37 -3.20 8.76
CA THR A 31 7.55 -4.20 8.07
C THR A 31 6.07 -4.13 8.44
N SER A 32 5.74 -3.59 9.61
CA SER A 32 4.35 -3.37 10.04
C SER A 32 3.83 -2.05 9.48
N ILE A 33 2.56 -2.01 9.07
CA ILE A 33 1.94 -0.78 8.58
C ILE A 33 1.74 0.24 9.70
N ASN A 34 1.57 -0.22 10.95
CA ASN A 34 1.31 0.62 12.11
C ASN A 34 2.44 1.62 12.36
N SER A 35 3.68 1.23 12.05
CA SER A 35 4.87 2.07 12.21
C SER A 35 4.90 3.27 11.26
N PHE A 36 3.99 3.37 10.29
CA PHE A 36 3.86 4.53 9.40
C PHE A 36 2.90 5.61 9.93
N PHE A 37 2.28 5.39 11.08
CA PHE A 37 1.39 6.34 11.73
C PHE A 37 1.97 6.83 13.05
N ASP A 38 1.83 8.12 13.34
CA ASP A 38 2.29 8.70 14.61
C ASP A 38 1.48 8.20 15.81
N SER A 39 0.22 7.82 15.57
CA SER A 39 -0.68 7.23 16.57
C SER A 39 -1.62 6.23 15.90
N LYS A 40 -2.31 5.39 16.68
CA LYS A 40 -3.28 4.44 16.13
C LYS A 40 -4.35 5.21 15.33
N PRO A 41 -4.45 5.01 14.01
CA PRO A 41 -5.32 5.83 13.20
C PRO A 41 -6.78 5.39 13.37
N ILE A 42 -7.71 6.33 13.16
CA ILE A 42 -9.15 6.05 13.26
C ILE A 42 -9.59 5.24 12.05
N MET A 43 -10.26 4.13 12.29
CA MET A 43 -10.85 3.29 11.25
C MET A 43 -12.36 3.18 11.44
N ILE A 44 -13.10 3.34 10.36
CA ILE A 44 -14.55 3.12 10.33
C ILE A 44 -14.81 1.65 10.00
N SER A 45 -15.70 1.02 10.77
CA SER A 45 -16.18 -0.34 10.51
C SER A 45 -17.55 -0.34 9.83
N ILE A 46 -17.89 -1.46 9.21
CA ILE A 46 -19.26 -1.72 8.77
C ILE A 46 -20.20 -1.61 9.98
N ASP A 47 -21.33 -0.92 9.82
CA ASP A 47 -22.35 -0.78 10.86
C ASP A 47 -23.03 -2.13 11.08
N SER A 48 -22.84 -2.72 12.27
CA SER A 48 -23.38 -4.04 12.61
C SER A 48 -24.90 -4.07 12.64
N THR A 49 -25.57 -2.92 12.83
CA THR A 49 -27.04 -2.84 12.79
C THR A 49 -27.58 -3.01 11.37
N GLN A 50 -26.74 -2.82 10.36
CA GLN A 50 -27.08 -2.88 8.94
C GLN A 50 -26.49 -4.13 8.25
N ILE A 51 -25.93 -5.07 9.03
CA ILE A 51 -25.14 -6.18 8.50
C ILE A 51 -25.95 -7.10 7.58
N SER A 52 -27.24 -7.31 7.84
CA SER A 52 -28.14 -8.13 7.01
C SER A 52 -28.30 -7.58 5.60
N SER A 53 -28.17 -6.27 5.40
CA SER A 53 -28.23 -5.64 4.09
C SER A 53 -26.92 -5.81 3.32
N ILE A 54 -25.80 -5.89 4.05
CA ILE A 54 -24.44 -5.96 3.50
C ILE A 54 -23.96 -7.42 3.35
N GLU A 55 -24.51 -8.39 4.08
CA GLU A 55 -24.10 -9.80 4.08
C GLU A 55 -24.18 -10.47 2.70
N LYS A 56 -25.09 -9.99 1.83
CA LYS A 56 -25.15 -10.42 0.43
C LYS A 56 -23.84 -10.14 -0.33
N TRP A 57 -23.03 -9.21 0.16
CA TRP A 57 -21.72 -8.83 -0.37
C TRP A 57 -20.56 -9.48 0.38
N ASN A 58 -20.62 -10.78 0.63
CA ASN A 58 -19.61 -11.56 1.36
C ASN A 58 -18.14 -11.27 0.96
N GLN A 59 -17.86 -11.06 -0.33
CA GLN A 59 -16.51 -10.73 -0.78
C GLN A 59 -16.01 -9.40 -0.22
N PHE A 60 -16.89 -8.39 -0.10
CA PHE A 60 -16.54 -7.10 0.48
C PHE A 60 -16.35 -7.20 1.99
N ILE A 61 -17.20 -7.95 2.69
CA ILE A 61 -17.02 -8.21 4.13
C ILE A 61 -15.67 -8.86 4.38
N SER A 62 -15.34 -9.94 3.65
CA SER A 62 -14.05 -10.60 3.78
C SER A 62 -12.87 -9.67 3.46
N PHE A 63 -13.02 -8.79 2.47
CA PHE A 63 -12.02 -7.78 2.17
C PHE A 63 -11.87 -6.77 3.32
N SER A 64 -12.97 -6.27 3.89
CA SER A 64 -12.99 -5.32 5.00
C SER A 64 -12.33 -5.90 6.25
N GLU A 65 -12.64 -7.14 6.62
CA GLU A 65 -11.98 -7.84 7.72
C GLU A 65 -10.46 -7.97 7.49
N LYS A 66 -10.04 -8.35 6.28
CA LYS A 66 -8.61 -8.43 5.94
C LYS A 66 -7.93 -7.06 5.96
N PHE A 67 -8.65 -5.98 5.67
CA PHE A 67 -8.14 -4.61 5.74
C PHE A 67 -7.99 -4.15 7.20
N ILE A 68 -8.96 -4.46 8.06
CA ILE A 68 -8.86 -4.23 9.51
C ILE A 68 -7.63 -4.97 10.05
N ASP A 69 -7.47 -6.25 9.69
CA ASP A 69 -6.31 -7.06 10.05
C ASP A 69 -4.97 -6.45 9.62
N LEU A 70 -4.92 -5.81 8.44
CA LEU A 70 -3.73 -5.10 7.99
C LEU A 70 -3.35 -3.98 8.96
N MET A 71 -4.35 -3.29 9.50
CA MET A 71 -4.17 -2.09 10.29
C MET A 71 -4.08 -2.36 11.80
N ASP A 72 -4.57 -3.50 12.29
CA ASP A 72 -4.55 -3.84 13.71
C ASP A 72 -3.43 -4.83 14.11
N LYS A 73 -2.91 -5.61 13.16
CA LYS A 73 -1.90 -6.66 13.44
C LYS A 73 -0.52 -6.24 12.94
N GLU A 74 0.51 -6.63 13.67
CA GLU A 74 1.91 -6.48 13.25
C GLU A 74 2.29 -7.51 12.16
N ILE A 75 1.76 -7.30 10.95
CA ILE A 75 2.01 -8.17 9.81
C ILE A 75 2.81 -7.47 8.72
N ASN A 76 3.46 -8.26 7.86
CA ASN A 76 4.14 -7.72 6.69
C ASN A 76 3.14 -7.05 5.75
N HIS A 77 3.15 -5.71 5.76
CA HIS A 77 2.17 -4.91 5.05
C HIS A 77 2.25 -5.08 3.54
N LYS A 78 3.45 -5.23 2.94
CA LYS A 78 3.62 -5.41 1.49
C LYS A 78 2.89 -6.64 0.98
N SER A 79 3.10 -7.79 1.64
CA SER A 79 2.44 -9.04 1.26
C SER A 79 0.92 -8.94 1.39
N LYS A 80 0.44 -8.36 2.51
CA LYS A 80 -0.99 -8.22 2.76
C LYS A 80 -1.65 -7.24 1.78
N ILE A 81 -1.03 -6.09 1.50
CA ILE A 81 -1.54 -5.10 0.53
C ILE A 81 -1.61 -5.69 -0.87
N LYS A 82 -0.61 -6.47 -1.28
CA LYS A 82 -0.64 -7.20 -2.57
C LYS A 82 -1.84 -8.14 -2.65
N SER A 83 -2.10 -8.92 -1.59
CA SER A 83 -3.29 -9.79 -1.51
C SER A 83 -4.59 -8.99 -1.57
N LEU A 84 -4.70 -7.90 -0.81
CA LEU A 84 -5.88 -7.02 -0.80
C LEU A 84 -6.11 -6.35 -2.15
N THR A 85 -5.04 -6.01 -2.88
CA THR A 85 -5.10 -5.42 -4.23
C THR A 85 -5.76 -6.39 -5.22
N VAL A 86 -5.51 -7.69 -5.08
CA VAL A 86 -6.20 -8.72 -5.89
C VAL A 86 -7.68 -8.80 -5.52
N ASP A 87 -8.00 -8.78 -4.23
CA ASP A 87 -9.37 -8.88 -3.73
C ASP A 87 -10.22 -7.67 -4.17
N ILE A 88 -9.74 -6.44 -3.98
CA ILE A 88 -10.47 -5.23 -4.39
C ILE A 88 -10.68 -5.19 -5.91
N LYS A 89 -9.71 -5.64 -6.71
CA LYS A 89 -9.84 -5.70 -8.18
C LYS A 89 -10.95 -6.66 -8.61
N LYS A 90 -11.16 -7.77 -7.90
CA LYS A 90 -12.28 -8.68 -8.15
C LYS A 90 -13.60 -8.00 -7.80
N ILE A 91 -13.63 -7.30 -6.66
CA ILE A 91 -14.81 -6.57 -6.20
C ILE A 91 -15.27 -5.52 -7.22
N THR A 92 -14.37 -4.66 -7.65
CA THR A 92 -14.67 -3.57 -8.59
C THR A 92 -15.09 -4.05 -9.98
N LYS A 93 -14.72 -5.27 -10.38
CA LYS A 93 -15.00 -5.81 -11.72
C LYS A 93 -16.37 -6.45 -11.89
N GLY A 94 -17.10 -6.77 -10.83
CA GLY A 94 -18.43 -7.37 -11.02
C GLY A 94 -19.08 -8.06 -9.85
N SER A 95 -18.64 -7.84 -8.61
CA SER A 95 -19.26 -8.48 -7.45
C SER A 95 -20.05 -7.52 -6.55
N ILE A 96 -20.37 -6.32 -7.03
CA ILE A 96 -21.15 -5.32 -6.29
C ILE A 96 -22.64 -5.66 -6.42
N PRO A 97 -23.38 -5.94 -5.32
CA PRO A 97 -24.83 -6.13 -5.36
C PRO A 97 -25.55 -4.89 -5.88
N ASP A 98 -26.72 -5.07 -6.51
CA ASP A 98 -27.43 -3.99 -7.18
C ASP A 98 -27.82 -2.85 -6.23
N GLU A 99 -28.16 -3.18 -4.97
CA GLU A 99 -28.50 -2.20 -3.94
C GLU A 99 -27.35 -1.22 -3.62
N PHE A 100 -26.10 -1.66 -3.81
CA PHE A 100 -24.86 -0.90 -3.57
C PHE A 100 -24.16 -0.45 -4.86
N LYS A 101 -24.68 -0.82 -6.03
CA LYS A 101 -24.09 -0.51 -7.35
C LYS A 101 -24.42 0.92 -7.78
N THR A 102 -24.06 1.89 -6.94
CA THR A 102 -24.30 3.32 -7.15
C THR A 102 -23.02 4.05 -7.56
N PRO A 103 -23.10 5.15 -8.33
CA PRO A 103 -21.92 5.93 -8.69
C PRO A 103 -21.06 6.38 -7.49
N PRO A 104 -21.63 6.83 -6.35
CA PRO A 104 -20.85 7.20 -5.16
C PRO A 104 -20.01 6.06 -4.57
N ILE A 105 -20.53 4.83 -4.55
CA ILE A 105 -19.83 3.64 -4.03
C ILE A 105 -18.79 3.17 -5.05
N ILE A 106 -19.16 3.08 -6.33
CA ILE A 106 -18.26 2.66 -7.41
C ILE A 106 -17.05 3.59 -7.53
N GLY A 107 -17.26 4.91 -7.42
CA GLY A 107 -16.19 5.89 -7.44
C GLY A 107 -15.20 5.66 -6.29
N ARG A 108 -15.70 5.51 -5.06
CA ARG A 108 -14.86 5.28 -3.87
C ARG A 108 -14.12 3.94 -3.92
N LEU A 109 -14.75 2.88 -4.41
CA LEU A 109 -14.09 1.60 -4.67
C LEU A 109 -12.89 1.75 -5.61
N ARG A 110 -13.04 2.53 -6.69
CA ARG A 110 -11.96 2.78 -7.66
C ARG A 110 -10.83 3.59 -7.05
N VAL A 111 -11.13 4.58 -6.21
CA VAL A 111 -10.12 5.36 -5.49
C VAL A 111 -9.33 4.46 -4.54
N LEU A 112 -10.02 3.66 -3.73
CA LEU A 112 -9.38 2.69 -2.82
C LEU A 112 -8.49 1.70 -3.60
N GLN A 113 -9.01 1.14 -4.69
CA GLN A 113 -8.24 0.26 -5.57
C GLN A 113 -6.98 0.97 -6.12
N THR A 114 -7.09 2.23 -6.51
CA THR A 114 -5.97 3.00 -7.07
C THR A 114 -4.87 3.18 -6.04
N PHE A 115 -5.19 3.56 -4.81
CA PHE A 115 -4.19 3.68 -3.74
C PHE A 115 -3.55 2.33 -3.40
N MET A 116 -4.33 1.25 -3.33
CA MET A 116 -3.77 -0.09 -3.13
C MET A 116 -2.77 -0.47 -4.22
N GLN A 117 -3.11 -0.22 -5.49
CA GLN A 117 -2.21 -0.47 -6.61
C GLN A 117 -0.96 0.42 -6.60
N LYS A 118 -1.12 1.70 -6.26
CA LYS A 118 0.02 2.62 -6.11
C LYS A 118 0.99 2.09 -5.06
N ILE A 119 0.49 1.73 -3.88
CA ILE A 119 1.28 1.21 -2.75
C ILE A 119 1.97 -0.12 -3.10
N ASP A 120 1.27 -1.05 -3.77
CA ASP A 120 1.83 -2.32 -4.24
C ASP A 120 2.97 -2.11 -5.25
N SER A 121 2.90 -1.05 -6.07
CA SER A 121 3.91 -0.75 -7.10
C SER A 121 5.24 -0.21 -6.57
N TYR A 122 5.29 0.29 -5.33
CA TYR A 122 6.53 0.84 -4.78
C TYR A 122 7.61 -0.23 -4.61
N LEU A 123 8.78 0.04 -5.18
CA LEU A 123 10.05 -0.52 -4.74
C LEU A 123 10.52 0.29 -3.51
N LEU A 124 9.96 -0.05 -2.35
CA LEU A 124 10.11 0.73 -1.12
C LEU A 124 11.57 0.84 -0.68
N ASN A 125 12.05 2.05 -0.51
CA ASN A 125 13.40 2.40 -0.06
C ASN A 125 13.36 3.70 0.77
N GLN A 126 14.50 4.17 1.26
CA GLN A 126 14.55 5.36 2.10
C GLN A 126 14.20 6.65 1.34
N GLU A 127 14.49 6.72 0.03
CA GLU A 127 14.24 7.90 -0.80
C GLU A 127 12.73 8.15 -1.01
N ASN A 128 11.95 7.07 -1.10
CA ASN A 128 10.50 7.15 -1.34
C ASN A 128 9.65 6.90 -0.09
N LEU A 129 10.26 6.75 1.09
CA LEU A 129 9.57 6.39 2.32
C LEU A 129 8.52 7.44 2.73
N ASP A 130 8.80 8.73 2.55
CA ASP A 130 7.86 9.79 2.94
C ASP A 130 6.66 9.88 2.00
N GLU A 131 6.84 9.65 0.69
CA GLU A 131 5.72 9.55 -0.25
C GLU A 131 4.90 8.30 0.04
N TYR A 132 5.57 7.19 0.31
CA TYR A 132 4.92 5.94 0.69
C TYR A 132 4.03 6.10 1.92
N LYS A 133 4.52 6.75 2.99
CA LYS A 133 3.74 7.06 4.19
C LYS A 133 2.50 7.90 3.88
N LYS A 134 2.62 8.91 3.01
CA LYS A 134 1.46 9.72 2.58
C LYS A 134 0.43 8.88 1.85
N ASP A 135 0.86 7.98 0.97
CA ASP A 135 -0.05 7.09 0.26
C ASP A 135 -0.73 6.08 1.20
N ILE A 136 -0.02 5.56 2.22
CA ILE A 136 -0.63 4.73 3.27
C ILE A 136 -1.75 5.50 4.00
N ASN A 137 -1.55 6.78 4.30
CA ASN A 137 -2.61 7.62 4.90
C ASN A 137 -3.80 7.78 3.95
N SER A 138 -3.56 8.11 2.67
CA SER A 138 -4.62 8.24 1.68
C SER A 138 -5.35 6.91 1.42
N LEU A 139 -4.67 5.77 1.54
CA LEU A 139 -5.30 4.45 1.50
C LEU A 139 -6.33 4.30 2.62
N LEU A 140 -5.95 4.62 3.87
CA LEU A 140 -6.86 4.54 5.01
C LEU A 140 -8.04 5.51 4.85
N GLU A 141 -7.78 6.76 4.44
CA GLU A 141 -8.83 7.75 4.19
C GLU A 141 -9.82 7.26 3.13
N SER A 142 -9.32 6.69 2.03
CA SER A 142 -10.17 6.16 0.97
C SER A 142 -11.00 4.94 1.42
N TYR A 143 -10.44 4.09 2.28
CA TYR A 143 -11.17 2.99 2.91
C TYR A 143 -12.29 3.51 3.80
N ASN A 144 -11.98 4.43 4.71
CA ASN A 144 -12.97 5.04 5.61
C ASN A 144 -14.09 5.72 4.83
N ALA A 145 -13.77 6.47 3.78
CA ALA A 145 -14.75 7.11 2.92
C ALA A 145 -15.68 6.11 2.22
N LEU A 146 -15.15 4.95 1.80
CA LEU A 146 -15.94 3.88 1.21
C LEU A 146 -16.90 3.25 2.24
N ILE A 147 -16.39 2.89 3.42
CA ILE A 147 -17.20 2.28 4.48
C ILE A 147 -18.32 3.22 4.92
N TYR A 148 -18.01 4.52 5.10
CA TYR A 148 -19.01 5.52 5.40
C TYR A 148 -20.14 5.54 4.36
N GLN A 149 -19.80 5.56 3.07
CA GLN A 149 -20.80 5.59 2.00
C GLN A 149 -21.63 4.30 1.93
N ILE A 150 -21.04 3.15 2.24
CA ILE A 150 -21.74 1.86 2.30
C ILE A 150 -22.71 1.85 3.48
N ASN A 151 -22.28 2.27 4.67
CA ASN A 151 -23.14 2.35 5.85
C ASN A 151 -24.32 3.32 5.60
N LEU A 152 -24.05 4.49 5.02
CA LEU A 152 -25.10 5.45 4.63
C LEU A 152 -26.10 4.81 3.67
N ARG A 153 -25.61 4.09 2.64
CA ARG A 153 -26.48 3.41 1.68
C ARG A 153 -27.30 2.30 2.33
N ALA A 154 -26.71 1.56 3.26
CA ALA A 154 -27.39 0.49 3.98
C ALA A 154 -28.55 1.03 4.85
N GLN A 155 -28.37 2.20 5.46
CA GLN A 155 -29.41 2.90 6.20
C GLN A 155 -30.55 3.40 5.31
N GLU A 156 -30.29 3.78 4.05
CA GLU A 156 -31.33 4.24 3.12
C GLU A 156 -32.23 3.12 2.58
N ILE A 157 -31.73 1.89 2.57
CA ILE A 157 -32.44 0.72 2.01
C ILE A 157 -33.14 -0.13 3.08
N ASN A 158 -32.89 0.15 4.35
CA ASN A 158 -33.56 -0.45 5.51
C ASN A 158 -34.73 0.41 5.97
#